data_AF-A0A1H2MLC1-F1
#
_entry.id   AF-A0A1H2MLC1-F1
#
_cell.length_a   1.000
_cell.length_b   1.000
_cell.length_c   1.000
_cell.angle_alpha   90.00
_cell.angle_beta   90.00
_cell.angle_gamma   90.00
#
_symmetry.space_group_name_H-M   'P 1'
#
loop_
_entity.id
_entity.type
_entity.pdbx_description
1 polymer ?
#
loop_
_entity_poly.entity_id
_entity_poly.type
_entity_poly.pdbx_seq_one_letter_code
_entity_poly.pdbx_strand_id
1 'polypeptide(L)'
;MEREPAKENDEVIKKTNDAEKLFTRYASKCYTSALRKYAEETSETSYNYLLAELAESALSSETLGRPGSNISLIKIEIEEVMVEADVIKRLKKAETHYLETLESVRKFEDLKRFEKMQDTSDIVRSIKMGVSRFNIVYVILLICGLTWCAIYLPKEALALVSAAIGGAITHLLSERQAVLALKKEVDGNSPCPRNNTQD
;
A
#
# COMPACT_ATOMS: atom_id res chain seq x y z
N MET A 1 -63.31 -22.19 45.35
CA MET A 1 -63.10 -21.04 44.45
C MET A 1 -61.62 -20.74 44.49
N GLU A 2 -60.83 -21.55 43.77
CA GLU A 2 -59.39 -21.39 43.65
C GLU A 2 -59.13 -21.02 42.19
N ARG A 3 -58.58 -19.81 41.99
CA ARG A 3 -58.24 -19.30 40.66
C ARG A 3 -56.93 -19.96 40.24
N GLU A 4 -56.98 -20.72 39.16
CA GLU A 4 -55.78 -21.16 38.43
C GLU A 4 -55.00 -19.91 37.97
N PRO A 5 -53.66 -19.88 38.12
CA PRO A 5 -52.87 -18.78 37.59
C PRO A 5 -52.87 -18.83 36.06
N ALA A 6 -53.06 -17.64 35.49
CA ALA A 6 -53.10 -17.39 34.06
C ALA A 6 -51.94 -18.06 33.33
N LYS A 7 -52.27 -18.84 32.30
CA LYS A 7 -51.34 -19.20 31.22
C LYS A 7 -50.97 -17.90 30.50
N GLU A 8 -49.89 -17.30 30.93
CA GLU A 8 -49.25 -16.17 30.25
C GLU A 8 -48.80 -16.70 28.87
N ASN A 9 -49.28 -16.03 27.84
CA ASN A 9 -49.02 -16.38 26.46
C ASN A 9 -47.51 -16.36 26.22
N ASP A 10 -46.92 -17.55 26.08
CA ASP A 10 -45.68 -17.73 25.33
C ASP A 10 -45.95 -17.23 23.91
N GLU A 11 -45.77 -15.93 23.70
CA GLU A 11 -45.53 -15.36 22.39
C GLU A 11 -44.33 -16.12 21.84
N VAL A 12 -44.65 -17.05 20.94
CA VAL A 12 -43.73 -17.73 20.05
C VAL A 12 -43.06 -16.66 19.19
N ILE A 13 -42.07 -15.97 19.78
CA ILE A 13 -41.09 -15.18 19.06
C ILE A 13 -40.42 -16.20 18.15
N LYS A 14 -40.71 -16.12 16.86
CA LYS A 14 -40.24 -17.05 15.84
C LYS A 14 -38.71 -17.15 15.90
N LYS A 15 -38.22 -18.14 16.65
CA LYS A 15 -36.84 -18.62 16.59
C LYS A 15 -36.67 -19.36 15.27
N THR A 16 -36.56 -18.61 14.18
CA THR A 16 -36.22 -19.16 12.87
C THR A 16 -35.51 -18.08 12.07
N ASN A 17 -34.42 -17.58 12.67
CA ASN A 17 -33.47 -16.75 11.95
C ASN A 17 -32.45 -17.67 11.31
N ASP A 18 -32.63 -17.92 10.02
CA ASP A 18 -31.56 -18.45 9.20
C ASP A 18 -30.44 -17.39 9.18
N ALA A 19 -29.43 -17.56 10.04
CA ALA A 19 -28.39 -16.55 10.25
C ALA A 19 -27.66 -16.24 8.94
N GLU A 20 -27.50 -17.23 8.06
CA GLU A 20 -26.92 -17.06 6.72
C GLU A 20 -27.73 -16.09 5.85
N LYS A 21 -29.06 -16.13 5.94
CA LYS A 21 -29.93 -15.15 5.25
C LYS A 21 -29.76 -13.74 5.81
N LEU A 22 -29.57 -13.60 7.12
CA LEU A 22 -29.36 -12.29 7.73
C LEU A 22 -27.98 -11.71 7.37
N PHE A 23 -26.94 -12.55 7.39
CA PHE A 23 -25.59 -12.15 6.96
C PHE A 23 -25.56 -11.71 5.50
N THR A 24 -26.14 -12.51 4.60
CA THR A 24 -26.17 -12.20 3.16
C THR A 24 -26.98 -10.95 2.84
N ARG A 25 -27.96 -10.58 3.66
CA ARG A 25 -28.80 -9.39 3.44
C ARG A 25 -28.25 -8.11 4.04
N TYR A 26 -27.61 -8.17 5.21
CA TYR A 26 -27.21 -6.98 5.97
C TYR A 26 -25.70 -6.79 6.12
N ALA A 27 -24.89 -7.84 5.95
CA ALA A 27 -23.44 -7.82 6.10
C ALA A 27 -22.76 -8.65 5.01
N SER A 28 -23.19 -8.48 3.75
CA SER A 28 -22.84 -9.39 2.66
C SER A 28 -21.34 -9.41 2.34
N LYS A 29 -20.69 -8.23 2.32
CA LYS A 29 -19.26 -8.14 1.98
C LYS A 29 -18.40 -8.60 3.15
N CYS A 30 -18.79 -8.24 4.37
CA CYS A 30 -18.09 -8.70 5.56
C CYS A 30 -18.19 -10.23 5.70
N TYR A 31 -19.39 -10.80 5.58
CA TYR A 31 -19.62 -12.24 5.67
C TYR A 31 -18.89 -13.04 4.57
N THR A 32 -18.97 -12.59 3.31
CA THR A 32 -18.27 -13.26 2.21
C THR A 32 -16.75 -13.24 2.41
N SER A 33 -16.22 -12.14 2.95
CA SER A 33 -14.79 -12.00 3.20
C SER A 33 -14.33 -12.85 4.38
N ALA A 34 -15.14 -12.94 5.44
CA ALA A 34 -14.84 -13.82 6.58
C ALA A 34 -14.89 -15.31 6.19
N LEU A 35 -15.84 -15.71 5.34
CA LEU A 35 -15.91 -17.09 4.82
C LEU A 35 -14.68 -17.50 4.01
N ARG A 36 -14.02 -16.56 3.33
CA ARG A 36 -12.78 -16.84 2.57
C ARG A 36 -11.64 -17.33 3.46
N LYS A 37 -11.64 -17.01 4.76
CA LYS A 37 -10.65 -17.55 5.71
C LYS A 37 -10.68 -19.07 5.79
N TYR A 38 -11.88 -19.65 5.64
CA TYR A 38 -12.13 -21.09 5.79
C TYR A 38 -12.15 -21.82 4.45
N ALA A 39 -11.94 -21.12 3.32
CA ALA A 39 -11.72 -21.75 2.03
C ALA A 39 -10.25 -22.20 1.94
N GLU A 40 -10.02 -23.47 1.64
CA GLU A 40 -8.85 -24.31 1.96
C GLU A 40 -7.43 -23.88 1.52
N GLU A 41 -7.15 -22.66 1.03
CA GLU A 41 -5.82 -22.31 0.50
C GLU A 41 -5.33 -20.87 0.78
N THR A 42 -5.88 -20.16 1.77
CA THR A 42 -5.29 -18.86 2.17
C THR A 42 -4.09 -19.06 3.09
N SER A 43 -2.89 -18.78 2.58
CA SER A 43 -1.70 -18.66 3.44
C SER A 43 -1.92 -17.55 4.47
N GLU A 44 -1.55 -17.79 5.74
CA GLU A 44 -1.69 -16.82 6.84
C GLU A 44 -0.96 -15.49 6.57
N THR A 45 0.02 -15.52 5.67
CA THR A 45 0.80 -14.35 5.23
C THR A 45 0.15 -13.58 4.07
N SER A 46 -0.97 -14.07 3.53
CA SER A 46 -1.63 -13.46 2.38
C SER A 46 -2.47 -12.25 2.80
N TYR A 47 -2.48 -11.22 1.95
CA TYR A 47 -3.38 -10.08 2.08
C TYR A 47 -4.86 -10.50 2.17
N ASN A 48 -5.24 -11.58 1.46
CA ASN A 48 -6.60 -12.10 1.52
C ASN A 48 -6.94 -12.69 2.89
N TYR A 49 -5.96 -13.26 3.59
CA TYR A 49 -6.13 -13.75 4.96
C TYR A 49 -6.34 -12.58 5.93
N LEU A 50 -5.55 -11.51 5.80
CA LEU A 50 -5.71 -10.28 6.59
C LEU A 50 -7.11 -9.66 6.39
N LEU A 51 -7.59 -9.56 5.16
CA LEU A 51 -8.93 -9.04 4.88
C LEU A 51 -10.04 -9.91 5.50
N ALA A 52 -9.84 -11.22 5.54
CA ALA A 52 -10.79 -12.15 6.13
C ALA A 52 -10.77 -12.09 7.67
N GLU A 53 -9.60 -11.95 8.28
CA GLU A 53 -9.43 -11.77 9.74
C GLU A 53 -10.02 -10.45 10.23
N LEU A 54 -9.85 -9.37 9.45
CA LEU A 54 -10.50 -8.09 9.72
C LEU A 54 -12.02 -8.18 9.66
N ALA A 55 -12.56 -8.92 8.68
CA ALA A 55 -13.99 -9.14 8.56
C ALA A 55 -14.56 -9.94 9.74
N GLU A 56 -13.90 -11.03 10.12
CA GLU A 56 -14.29 -11.86 11.28
C GLU A 56 -14.20 -11.07 12.58
N SER A 57 -13.14 -10.27 12.76
CA SER A 57 -12.97 -9.43 13.95
C SER A 57 -14.02 -8.33 14.04
N ALA A 58 -14.41 -7.72 12.92
CA ALA A 58 -15.47 -6.73 12.88
C ALA A 58 -16.83 -7.35 13.24
N LEU A 59 -17.15 -8.53 12.69
CA LEU A 59 -18.37 -9.26 13.01
C LEU A 59 -18.41 -9.69 14.47
N SER A 60 -17.33 -10.24 15.00
CA SER A 60 -17.30 -10.75 16.37
C SER A 60 -17.31 -9.62 17.40
N SER A 61 -16.62 -8.50 17.11
CA SER A 61 -16.59 -7.34 18.00
C SER A 61 -17.98 -6.74 18.18
N GLU A 62 -18.78 -6.66 17.10
CA GLU A 62 -20.10 -6.04 17.16
C GLU A 62 -21.20 -6.99 17.63
N THR A 63 -21.07 -8.30 17.40
CA THR A 63 -22.05 -9.30 17.84
C THR A 63 -21.78 -9.80 19.25
N LEU A 64 -20.56 -10.24 19.55
CA LEU A 64 -20.16 -10.86 20.82
C LEU A 64 -19.48 -9.87 21.79
N GLY A 65 -19.16 -8.65 21.33
CA GLY A 65 -18.41 -7.67 22.14
C GLY A 65 -16.92 -8.02 22.30
N ARG A 66 -16.42 -9.02 21.56
CA ARG A 66 -15.02 -9.48 21.62
C ARG A 66 -14.47 -9.70 20.20
N PRO A 67 -13.35 -9.06 19.82
CA PRO A 67 -12.73 -9.28 18.51
C PRO A 67 -12.11 -10.69 18.41
N GLY A 68 -12.03 -11.25 17.21
CA GLY A 68 -11.34 -12.51 16.92
C GLY A 68 -12.09 -13.80 17.24
N SER A 69 -13.42 -13.76 17.38
CA SER A 69 -14.20 -15.00 17.59
C SER A 69 -14.62 -15.63 16.26
N ASN A 70 -14.58 -16.97 16.22
CA ASN A 70 -14.93 -17.75 15.03
C ASN A 70 -16.35 -17.43 14.52
N ILE A 71 -16.52 -17.37 13.20
CA ILE A 71 -17.81 -17.13 12.56
C ILE A 71 -18.90 -18.12 12.98
N SER A 72 -18.53 -19.36 13.30
CA SER A 72 -19.46 -20.38 13.83
C SER A 72 -20.05 -19.98 15.18
N LEU A 73 -19.26 -19.35 16.07
CA LEU A 73 -19.77 -18.85 17.36
C LEU A 73 -20.72 -17.68 17.16
N ILE A 74 -20.43 -16.80 16.19
CA ILE A 74 -21.30 -15.68 15.82
C ILE A 74 -22.63 -16.20 15.27
N LYS A 75 -22.60 -17.26 14.47
CA LYS A 75 -23.79 -17.90 13.92
C LYS A 75 -24.69 -18.44 15.04
N ILE A 76 -24.11 -19.17 16.00
CA ILE A 76 -24.83 -19.71 17.16
C ILE A 76 -25.46 -18.59 17.99
N GLU A 77 -24.72 -17.51 18.28
CA GLU A 77 -25.24 -16.38 19.05
C GLU A 77 -26.46 -15.71 18.40
N ILE A 78 -26.40 -15.55 17.07
CA ILE A 78 -27.51 -14.96 16.28
C ILE A 78 -28.74 -15.88 16.25
N GLU A 79 -28.54 -17.19 16.20
CA GLU A 79 -29.63 -18.18 16.12
C GLU A 79 -30.30 -18.42 17.48
N GLU A 80 -29.53 -18.44 18.58
CA GLU A 80 -30.00 -18.90 19.88
C GLU A 80 -30.32 -17.78 20.89
N VAL A 81 -29.59 -16.67 20.85
CA VAL A 81 -29.57 -15.67 21.93
C VAL A 81 -30.22 -14.36 21.52
N MET A 82 -30.05 -13.93 20.27
CA MET A 82 -30.39 -12.56 19.85
C MET A 82 -31.76 -12.43 19.16
N VAL A 83 -32.43 -11.31 19.43
CA VAL A 83 -33.67 -10.91 18.72
C VAL A 83 -33.31 -10.35 17.34
N GLU A 84 -34.10 -10.68 16.32
CA GLU A 84 -33.85 -10.32 14.91
C GLU A 84 -33.56 -8.82 14.72
N ALA A 85 -34.30 -7.93 15.39
CA ALA A 85 -34.11 -6.48 15.29
C ALA A 85 -32.72 -6.01 15.76
N ASP A 86 -32.21 -6.60 16.85
CA ASP A 86 -30.89 -6.26 17.38
C ASP A 86 -29.76 -6.83 16.53
N VAL A 87 -29.97 -8.04 15.97
CA VAL A 87 -29.05 -8.65 15.02
C VAL A 87 -28.89 -7.76 13.79
N ILE A 88 -29.99 -7.27 13.20
CA ILE A 88 -29.93 -6.40 12.02
C ILE A 88 -29.14 -5.13 12.31
N LYS A 89 -29.34 -4.51 13.49
CA LYS A 89 -28.61 -3.30 13.88
C LYS A 89 -27.11 -3.56 14.04
N ARG A 90 -26.74 -4.66 14.70
CA ARG A 90 -25.33 -5.05 14.92
C ARG A 90 -24.64 -5.48 13.63
N LEU A 91 -25.31 -6.23 12.76
CA LEU A 91 -24.77 -6.63 11.45
C LEU A 91 -24.51 -5.44 10.54
N LYS A 92 -25.44 -4.47 10.49
CA LYS A 92 -25.22 -3.22 9.73
C LYS A 92 -24.03 -2.43 10.27
N LYS A 93 -23.88 -2.36 11.61
CA LYS A 93 -22.77 -1.68 12.27
C LYS A 93 -21.43 -2.39 11.99
N ALA A 94 -21.42 -3.72 11.99
CA ALA A 94 -20.26 -4.53 11.64
C ALA A 94 -19.84 -4.31 10.17
N GLU A 95 -20.80 -4.27 9.24
CA GLU A 95 -20.53 -3.99 7.83
C GLU A 95 -19.93 -2.60 7.64
N THR A 96 -20.46 -1.56 8.30
CA THR A 96 -19.88 -0.21 8.24
C THR A 96 -18.47 -0.17 8.81
N HIS A 97 -18.25 -0.78 9.98
CA HIS A 97 -16.94 -0.83 10.62
C HIS A 97 -15.90 -1.57 9.75
N TYR A 98 -16.32 -2.66 9.11
CA TYR A 98 -15.47 -3.40 8.17
C TYR A 98 -15.11 -2.56 6.94
N LEU A 99 -16.07 -1.86 6.34
CA LEU A 99 -15.83 -1.03 5.15
C LEU A 99 -14.91 0.15 5.44
N GLU A 100 -15.09 0.83 6.58
CA GLU A 100 -14.21 1.91 7.03
C GLU A 100 -12.78 1.41 7.24
N THR A 101 -12.63 0.26 7.91
CA THR A 101 -11.33 -0.36 8.15
C THR A 101 -10.68 -0.78 6.83
N LEU A 102 -11.43 -1.36 5.90
CA LEU A 102 -10.93 -1.75 4.59
C LEU A 102 -10.46 -0.54 3.77
N GLU A 103 -11.16 0.59 3.85
CA GLU A 103 -10.73 1.83 3.18
C GLU A 103 -9.42 2.36 3.77
N SER A 104 -9.25 2.28 5.09
CA SER A 104 -7.98 2.65 5.75
C SER A 104 -6.82 1.76 5.31
N VAL A 105 -7.03 0.44 5.25
CA VAL A 105 -6.02 -0.53 4.81
C VAL A 105 -5.60 -0.24 3.36
N ARG A 106 -6.56 0.07 2.48
CA ARG A 106 -6.26 0.48 1.09
C ARG A 106 -5.43 1.75 1.04
N LYS A 107 -5.78 2.78 1.83
CA LYS A 107 -4.99 4.02 1.90
C LYS A 107 -3.54 3.75 2.35
N PHE A 108 -3.35 2.88 3.34
CA PHE A 108 -2.01 2.46 3.78
C PHE A 108 -1.25 1.69 2.70
N GLU A 109 -1.91 0.83 1.94
CA GLU A 109 -1.31 0.10 0.84
C GLU A 109 -0.85 1.04 -0.28
N ASP A 110 -1.69 2.00 -0.65
CA ASP A 110 -1.36 3.03 -1.62
C ASP A 110 -0.16 3.86 -1.16
N LEU A 111 -0.17 4.31 0.11
CA LEU A 111 0.97 5.02 0.72
C LEU A 111 2.27 4.21 0.65
N LYS A 112 2.22 2.92 1.02
CA LYS A 112 3.38 2.02 0.95
C LYS A 112 3.85 1.79 -0.49
N ARG A 113 2.93 1.78 -1.45
CA ARG A 113 3.27 1.69 -2.88
C ARG A 113 3.93 2.97 -3.37
N PHE A 114 3.46 4.14 -2.94
CA PHE A 114 4.10 5.42 -3.23
C PHE A 114 5.52 5.49 -2.64
N GLU A 115 5.70 5.07 -1.39
CA GLU A 115 7.02 4.99 -0.75
C GLU A 115 7.99 4.12 -1.54
N LYS A 116 7.56 2.91 -1.96
CA LYS A 116 8.38 2.03 -2.81
C LYS A 116 8.74 2.65 -4.17
N MET A 117 7.82 3.41 -4.78
CA MET A 117 8.08 4.12 -6.04
C MET A 117 9.09 5.26 -5.83
N GLN A 118 9.04 5.92 -4.68
CA GLN A 118 10.02 6.93 -4.30
C GLN A 118 11.40 6.31 -4.06
N ASP A 119 11.49 5.20 -3.34
CA ASP A 119 12.73 4.47 -3.12
C ASP A 119 13.36 3.98 -4.44
N THR A 120 12.56 3.45 -5.35
CA THR A 120 13.05 3.06 -6.68
C THR A 120 13.51 4.27 -7.50
N SER A 121 12.81 5.41 -7.40
CA SER A 121 13.26 6.67 -8.00
C SER A 121 14.63 7.11 -7.45
N ASP A 122 14.85 7.03 -6.14
CA ASP A 122 16.12 7.42 -5.51
C ASP A 122 17.27 6.45 -5.83
N ILE A 123 16.99 5.15 -5.94
CA ILE A 123 17.96 4.15 -6.40
C ILE A 123 18.32 4.40 -7.86
N VAL A 124 17.35 4.61 -8.75
CA VAL A 124 17.63 4.91 -10.17
C VAL A 124 18.40 6.24 -10.31
N ARG A 125 18.06 7.24 -9.49
CA ARG A 125 18.73 8.54 -9.46
C ARG A 125 20.18 8.41 -8.97
N SER A 126 20.44 7.63 -7.93
CA SER A 126 21.79 7.39 -7.41
C SER A 126 22.64 6.59 -8.41
N ILE A 127 22.07 5.61 -9.11
CA ILE A 127 22.72 4.89 -10.21
C ILE A 127 23.09 5.86 -11.34
N LYS A 128 22.16 6.72 -11.78
CA LYS A 128 22.40 7.70 -12.85
C LYS A 128 23.52 8.69 -12.47
N MET A 129 23.60 9.08 -11.19
CA MET A 129 24.66 9.94 -10.68
C MET A 129 26.01 9.20 -10.60
N GLY A 130 26.00 7.91 -10.27
CA GLY A 130 27.17 7.04 -10.28
C GLY A 130 27.75 6.84 -11.70
N VAL A 131 26.90 6.51 -12.68
CA VAL A 131 27.29 6.34 -14.09
C VAL A 131 27.96 7.61 -14.63
N SER A 132 27.46 8.78 -14.26
CA SER A 132 28.07 10.03 -14.71
C SER A 132 29.47 10.29 -14.12
N ARG A 133 29.71 9.92 -12.85
CA ARG A 133 31.06 10.02 -12.27
C ARG A 133 32.06 9.09 -12.98
N PHE A 134 31.62 7.89 -13.36
CA PHE A 134 32.47 6.96 -14.13
C PHE A 134 32.82 7.50 -15.50
N ASN A 135 31.89 8.16 -16.19
CA ASN A 135 32.16 8.73 -17.50
C ASN A 135 33.15 9.90 -17.43
N ILE A 136 33.07 10.73 -16.37
CA ILE A 136 34.06 11.79 -16.12
C ILE A 136 35.47 11.21 -15.92
N VAL A 137 35.59 10.16 -15.11
CA VAL A 137 36.87 9.48 -14.88
C VAL A 137 37.38 8.82 -16.17
N TYR A 138 36.50 8.20 -16.94
CA TYR A 138 36.84 7.58 -18.22
C TYR A 138 37.42 8.60 -19.21
N VAL A 139 36.81 9.77 -19.33
CA VAL A 139 37.29 10.80 -20.24
C VAL A 139 38.64 11.38 -19.77
N ILE A 140 38.85 11.55 -18.47
CA ILE A 140 40.15 11.98 -17.93
C ILE A 140 41.25 10.95 -18.25
N LEU A 141 40.96 9.66 -18.05
CA LEU A 141 41.88 8.58 -18.42
C LEU A 141 42.16 8.55 -19.92
N LEU A 142 41.14 8.81 -20.76
CA LEU A 142 41.27 8.89 -22.20
C LEU A 142 42.15 10.07 -22.64
N ILE A 143 42.01 11.24 -22.03
CA ILE A 143 42.87 12.40 -22.27
C ILE A 143 44.31 12.09 -21.86
N CYS A 144 44.55 11.46 -20.70
CA CYS A 144 45.89 11.05 -20.27
C CYS A 144 46.53 10.02 -21.21
N GLY A 145 45.74 9.06 -21.72
CA GLY A 145 46.22 8.10 -22.72
C GLY A 145 46.57 8.76 -24.05
N LEU A 146 45.73 9.67 -24.54
CA LEU A 146 45.97 10.41 -25.77
C LEU A 146 47.18 11.35 -25.69
N THR A 147 47.39 12.02 -24.55
CA THR A 147 48.58 12.87 -24.35
C THR A 147 49.86 12.05 -24.26
N TRP A 148 49.80 10.85 -23.68
CA TRP A 148 50.94 9.93 -23.67
C TRP A 148 51.28 9.43 -25.09
N CYS A 149 50.26 9.10 -25.90
CA CYS A 149 50.45 8.72 -27.31
C CYS A 149 50.97 9.88 -28.18
N ALA A 150 50.61 11.13 -27.85
CA ALA A 150 51.05 12.31 -28.59
C ALA A 150 52.58 12.51 -28.58
N ILE A 151 53.27 12.03 -27.55
CA ILE A 151 54.74 12.11 -27.42
C ILE A 151 55.45 11.31 -28.52
N TYR A 152 54.80 10.27 -29.04
CA TYR A 152 55.36 9.36 -30.05
C TYR A 152 54.82 9.59 -31.47
N LEU A 153 54.01 10.64 -31.70
CA LEU A 153 53.29 10.85 -32.97
C LEU A 153 53.90 11.98 -33.83
N PRO A 154 53.90 11.86 -35.17
CA PRO A 154 54.34 12.91 -36.09
C PRO A 154 53.45 14.16 -36.03
N LYS A 155 54.02 15.33 -36.38
CA LYS A 155 53.39 16.66 -36.24
C LYS A 155 52.02 16.82 -36.89
N GLU A 156 51.71 16.05 -37.92
CA GLU A 156 50.41 16.07 -38.61
C GLU A 156 49.30 15.38 -37.80
N ALA A 157 49.64 14.38 -36.99
CA ALA A 157 48.69 13.65 -36.15
C ALA A 157 48.37 14.37 -34.82
N LEU A 158 49.17 15.37 -34.43
CA LEU A 158 48.93 16.22 -33.25
C LEU A 158 47.63 17.04 -33.37
N ALA A 159 47.26 17.47 -34.57
CA ALA A 159 45.99 18.16 -34.81
C ALA A 159 44.78 17.24 -34.54
N LEU A 160 44.89 15.96 -34.90
CA LEU A 160 43.86 14.95 -34.64
C LEU A 160 43.75 14.64 -33.14
N VAL A 161 44.87 14.58 -32.42
CA VAL A 161 44.86 14.43 -30.95
C VAL A 161 44.23 15.66 -30.27
N SER A 162 44.52 16.87 -30.75
CA SER A 162 43.91 18.10 -30.23
C SER A 162 42.40 18.15 -30.47
N ALA A 163 41.94 17.73 -31.65
CA ALA A 163 40.51 17.62 -31.97
C ALA A 163 39.80 16.55 -31.10
N ALA A 164 40.46 15.41 -30.85
CA ALA A 164 39.94 14.36 -29.99
C ALA A 164 39.82 14.81 -28.52
N ILE A 165 40.81 15.54 -28.00
CA ILE A 165 40.77 16.14 -26.67
C ILE A 165 39.66 17.21 -26.60
N GLY A 166 39.51 18.04 -27.63
CA GLY A 166 38.43 19.02 -27.74
C GLY A 166 37.04 18.37 -27.70
N GLY A 167 36.81 17.32 -28.50
CA GLY A 167 35.56 16.56 -28.50
C GLY A 167 35.25 15.88 -27.16
N ALA A 168 36.27 15.33 -26.50
CA ALA A 168 36.17 14.76 -25.16
C ALA A 168 35.76 15.81 -24.11
N ILE A 169 36.32 17.03 -24.17
CA ILE A 169 35.97 18.13 -23.26
C ILE A 169 34.53 18.60 -23.49
N THR A 170 34.09 18.75 -24.75
CA THR A 170 32.71 19.14 -25.07
C THR A 170 31.70 18.11 -24.56
N HIS A 171 32.02 16.82 -24.70
CA HIS A 171 31.21 15.73 -24.16
C HIS A 171 31.08 15.83 -22.63
N LEU A 172 32.19 16.07 -21.91
CA LEU A 172 32.19 16.27 -20.46
C LEU A 172 31.40 17.50 -20.01
N LEU A 173 31.48 18.61 -20.73
CA LEU A 173 30.74 19.83 -20.39
C LEU A 173 29.23 19.62 -20.55
N SER A 174 28.81 18.92 -21.60
CA SER A 174 27.40 18.57 -21.81
C SER A 174 26.88 17.65 -20.71
N GLU A 175 27.69 16.70 -20.27
CA GLU A 175 27.35 15.79 -19.17
C GLU A 175 27.31 16.51 -17.82
N ARG A 176 28.24 17.43 -17.55
CA ARG A 176 28.23 18.27 -16.35
C ARG A 176 26.95 19.10 -16.26
N GLN A 177 26.48 19.66 -17.37
CA GLN A 177 25.22 20.41 -17.40
C GLN A 177 24.02 19.50 -17.11
N ALA A 178 24.00 18.28 -17.67
CA ALA A 178 22.95 17.30 -17.37
C ALA A 178 22.94 16.89 -15.88
N VAL A 179 24.11 16.70 -15.27
CA VAL A 179 24.21 16.39 -13.83
C VAL A 179 23.80 17.57 -12.95
N LEU A 180 24.18 18.80 -13.32
CA LEU A 180 23.79 20.00 -12.58
C LEU A 180 22.27 20.26 -12.67
N ALA A 181 21.65 19.99 -13.81
CA ALA A 181 20.20 20.02 -13.95
C ALA A 181 19.52 18.98 -13.04
N LEU A 182 20.04 17.75 -13.01
CA LEU A 182 19.56 16.70 -12.09
C LEU A 182 19.77 17.06 -10.61
N LYS A 183 20.82 17.82 -10.28
CA LYS A 183 21.08 18.31 -8.92
C LYS A 183 20.14 19.45 -8.53
N LYS A 184 19.80 20.35 -9.46
CA LYS A 184 18.84 21.44 -9.21
C LYS A 184 17.42 20.93 -8.92
N GLU A 185 17.04 19.79 -9.49
CA GLU A 185 15.82 19.07 -9.11
C GLU A 185 15.89 18.44 -7.70
N VAL A 186 17.08 18.25 -7.10
CA VAL A 186 17.22 17.79 -5.70
C VAL A 186 16.88 18.92 -4.74
N ASP A 187 17.45 20.11 -4.98
CA ASP A 187 17.33 21.25 -4.07
C ASP A 187 15.99 22.01 -4.24
N GLY A 188 15.30 21.80 -5.36
CA GLY A 188 14.02 22.45 -5.68
C GLY A 188 12.76 21.67 -5.27
N ASN A 189 12.86 20.41 -4.85
CA ASN A 189 11.70 19.57 -4.58
C ASN A 189 11.41 19.46 -3.07
N SER A 190 11.06 20.59 -2.45
CA SER A 190 10.20 20.62 -1.27
C SER A 190 8.84 21.21 -1.68
N PRO A 191 7.81 20.39 -1.93
CA PRO A 191 6.45 20.89 -2.10
C PRO A 191 5.83 21.08 -0.72
N CYS A 192 6.36 22.02 0.07
CA CYS A 192 5.58 22.63 1.13
C CYS A 192 5.05 23.95 0.56
N PRO A 193 3.74 24.11 0.31
CA PRO A 193 3.20 25.41 -0.03
C PRO A 193 3.43 26.30 1.17
N ARG A 194 4.31 27.29 1.02
CA ARG A 194 4.48 28.36 2.00
C ARG A 194 3.17 29.16 1.95
N ASN A 195 2.27 28.81 2.87
CA ASN A 195 0.96 29.41 2.99
C ASN A 195 1.16 30.91 3.23
N ASN A 196 0.79 31.72 2.25
CA ASN A 196 0.63 33.16 2.43
C ASN A 196 -0.60 33.37 3.33
N THR A 197 -0.38 33.65 4.61
CA THR A 197 -1.40 34.29 5.45
C THR A 197 -0.75 35.02 6.62
N GLN A 198 -1.20 36.27 6.82
CA GLN A 198 -0.95 37.23 7.91
C GLN A 198 0.36 38.03 7.76
N ASP A 199 0.35 39.37 7.64
CA ASP A 199 -0.60 40.40 8.11
C ASP A 199 -1.26 41.26 7.00
#